data_AF-A0A2M9K6G8-F1
#
_entry.id   AF-A0A2M9K6G8-F1
#
_cell.length_a   1.000
_cell.length_b   1.000
_cell.length_c   1.000
_cell.angle_alpha   90.00
_cell.angle_beta   90.00
_cell.angle_gamma   90.00
#
_symmetry.space_group_name_H-M   'P 1'
#
loop_
_entity.id
_entity.type
_entity.pdbx_description
1 polymer ?
#
loop_
_entity_poly.entity_id
_entity_poly.type
_entity_poly.pdbx_seq_one_letter_code
_entity_poly.pdbx_strand_id
1 'polypeptide(L)'
;MNVRRSAAALAASAVLCVGAAPTALAAPSPSPAPVLPSGLYGKNDPTYDGVWRQSFALLAQHTVGLRPAEEAVAWLVGQQCAEGGFAAFRPDATAACDPKTMLDTNATAAAVQALKALGGQDAAVKKGVDWLKSVQNEDGGWAYAPGTPSDASSTSVVISALAVAGEKPADVKSKAGKSAYEGLLAFQLGCSAEPAADRGAFGYQPADGKLPANADATAAAALAALGKGAVVSAPSADTPAAALACPAGSADPAAAAQGAAGYLAEALKKDGHLTALTPGADQPTPDTGNTADAVIALAAAGHKQSAASALEWLKANSAAWSKDNPAALASLVLTAHATGTDPKAFGGTDLVAALNATGPAPQATGGTAQDEKKDKKKDEKDGASGDGKVWWIVGAGAAAGVGIGIMLSGRRKKNQL
;
A
#
# COMPACT_ATOMS: atom_id res chain seq x y z
N MET A 1 -7.68 -18.81 -38.04
CA MET A 1 -8.86 -17.94 -38.16
C MET A 1 -9.77 -18.19 -36.97
N ASN A 2 -10.50 -17.15 -36.58
CA ASN A 2 -10.85 -16.78 -35.22
C ASN A 2 -12.02 -17.53 -34.54
N VAL A 3 -11.80 -17.80 -33.25
CA VAL A 3 -12.62 -17.47 -32.06
C VAL A 3 -14.01 -18.12 -31.89
N ARG A 4 -14.20 -18.70 -30.68
CA ARG A 4 -15.36 -18.62 -29.74
C ARG A 4 -15.53 -20.00 -29.05
N ARG A 5 -15.72 -20.18 -27.75
CA ARG A 5 -16.05 -19.38 -26.56
C ARG A 5 -15.68 -20.27 -25.35
N SER A 6 -15.28 -19.69 -24.22
CA SER A 6 -15.69 -20.14 -22.87
C SER A 6 -15.24 -19.12 -21.84
N ALA A 7 -16.18 -18.27 -21.44
CA ALA A 7 -16.09 -17.42 -20.27
C ALA A 7 -16.64 -18.21 -19.07
N ALA A 8 -15.85 -18.33 -18.01
CA ALA A 8 -16.30 -18.79 -16.70
C ALA A 8 -16.50 -17.58 -15.79
N ALA A 9 -17.53 -17.65 -14.95
CA ALA A 9 -18.32 -16.54 -14.48
C ALA A 9 -17.79 -15.89 -13.18
N LEU A 10 -17.83 -14.57 -13.13
CA LEU A 10 -17.96 -13.80 -11.90
C LEU A 10 -19.45 -13.75 -11.53
N ALA A 11 -19.81 -14.37 -10.42
CA ALA A 11 -21.15 -14.36 -9.88
C ALA A 11 -21.47 -12.97 -9.27
N ALA A 12 -22.06 -12.10 -10.08
CA ALA A 12 -22.89 -11.02 -9.58
C ALA A 12 -24.31 -11.56 -9.40
N SER A 13 -24.82 -11.55 -8.17
CA SER A 13 -26.18 -11.98 -7.85
C SER A 13 -27.20 -11.03 -8.51
N ALA A 14 -27.77 -11.46 -9.64
CA ALA A 14 -28.92 -10.81 -10.26
C ALA A 14 -30.21 -11.37 -9.63
N VAL A 15 -30.97 -10.50 -8.98
CA VAL A 15 -32.33 -10.77 -8.48
C VAL A 15 -33.26 -11.02 -9.69
N LEU A 16 -33.90 -12.19 -9.72
CA LEU A 16 -34.96 -12.52 -10.66
C LEU A 16 -36.25 -11.76 -10.30
N CYS A 17 -36.71 -10.87 -11.17
CA CYS A 17 -38.13 -10.48 -11.22
C CYS A 17 -38.70 -10.80 -12.60
N VAL A 18 -39.75 -11.62 -12.58
CA VAL A 18 -40.56 -12.07 -13.71
C VAL A 18 -41.30 -10.88 -14.35
N GLY A 19 -41.41 -10.90 -15.67
CA GLY A 19 -41.83 -9.77 -16.49
C GLY A 19 -43.27 -9.28 -16.31
N ALA A 20 -43.40 -7.96 -16.33
CA ALA A 20 -44.51 -7.20 -16.90
C ALA A 20 -43.88 -5.97 -17.61
N ALA A 21 -44.48 -5.55 -18.73
CA ALA A 21 -43.91 -4.59 -19.69
C ALA A 21 -43.34 -3.29 -19.09
N PRO A 22 -42.28 -2.69 -19.67
CA PRO A 22 -41.62 -1.53 -19.10
C PRO A 22 -42.50 -0.28 -19.25
N THR A 23 -43.03 0.20 -18.14
CA THR A 23 -43.33 1.63 -18.00
C THR A 23 -41.99 2.35 -17.92
N ALA A 24 -41.78 3.37 -18.76
CA ALA A 24 -40.57 4.17 -18.76
C ALA A 24 -40.49 4.98 -17.44
N LEU A 25 -39.88 4.38 -16.42
CA LEU A 25 -39.43 5.09 -15.24
C LEU A 25 -38.21 5.93 -15.65
N ALA A 26 -38.28 7.23 -15.39
CA ALA A 26 -37.14 8.13 -15.54
C ALA A 26 -35.93 7.53 -14.80
N ALA A 27 -34.78 7.51 -15.46
CA ALA A 27 -33.53 7.11 -14.82
C ALA A 27 -33.36 7.93 -13.52
N PRO A 28 -33.05 7.31 -12.37
CA PRO A 28 -32.76 8.06 -11.17
C PRO A 28 -31.63 9.05 -11.48
N SER A 29 -31.82 10.31 -11.07
CA SER A 29 -30.78 11.33 -11.19
C SER A 29 -29.49 10.80 -10.56
N PRO A 30 -28.31 11.07 -11.16
CA PRO A 30 -27.04 10.67 -10.57
C PRO A 30 -27.00 11.21 -9.14
N SER A 31 -26.79 10.31 -8.18
CA SER A 31 -26.63 10.73 -6.78
C SER A 31 -25.43 11.69 -6.71
N PRO A 32 -25.51 12.76 -5.91
CA PRO A 32 -24.38 13.66 -5.73
C PRO A 32 -23.16 12.84 -5.29
N ALA A 33 -21.99 13.16 -5.86
CA ALA A 33 -20.75 12.52 -5.47
C ALA A 33 -20.57 12.63 -3.95
N PRO A 34 -20.25 11.53 -3.24
CA PRO A 34 -20.13 11.56 -1.80
C PRO A 34 -19.07 12.58 -1.38
N VAL A 35 -19.38 13.39 -0.36
CA VAL A 35 -18.38 14.24 0.28
C VAL A 35 -17.40 13.32 0.99
N LEU A 36 -16.17 13.26 0.47
CA LEU A 36 -15.16 12.39 1.05
C LEU A 36 -14.67 12.94 2.41
N PRO A 37 -14.47 12.07 3.41
CA PRO A 37 -13.97 12.48 4.71
C PRO A 37 -12.60 13.17 4.58
N SER A 38 -12.37 14.24 5.34
CA SER A 38 -11.14 15.04 5.25
C SER A 38 -9.86 14.25 5.53
N GLY A 39 -9.92 13.18 6.32
CA GLY A 39 -8.76 12.35 6.69
C GLY A 39 -8.34 11.31 5.63
N LEU A 40 -9.13 11.12 4.57
CA LEU A 40 -8.92 10.05 3.58
C LEU A 40 -8.02 10.51 2.43
N TYR A 41 -7.03 9.69 2.08
CA TYR A 41 -6.23 9.89 0.87
C TYR A 41 -7.01 9.49 -0.39
N GLY A 42 -6.97 10.35 -1.41
CA GLY A 42 -7.61 10.15 -2.71
C GLY A 42 -9.02 10.74 -2.82
N LYS A 43 -9.42 11.07 -4.06
CA LYS A 43 -10.73 11.66 -4.39
C LYS A 43 -11.70 10.69 -5.08
N ASN A 44 -11.23 9.49 -5.42
CA ASN A 44 -12.04 8.46 -6.05
C ASN A 44 -12.88 7.71 -5.01
N ASP A 45 -13.95 7.06 -5.47
CA ASP A 45 -14.86 6.27 -4.64
C ASP A 45 -14.09 5.24 -3.78
N PRO A 46 -14.14 5.33 -2.44
CA PRO A 46 -13.43 4.42 -1.53
C PRO A 46 -14.14 3.09 -1.25
N THR A 47 -15.32 2.84 -1.85
CA THR A 47 -16.20 1.71 -1.49
C THR A 47 -15.46 0.37 -1.38
N TYR A 48 -14.44 0.14 -2.22
CA TYR A 48 -13.72 -1.12 -2.29
C TYR A 48 -12.26 -1.07 -1.81
N ASP A 49 -11.70 0.12 -1.55
CA ASP A 49 -10.26 0.28 -1.28
C ASP A 49 -9.92 1.28 -0.18
N GLY A 50 -10.90 1.91 0.47
CA GLY A 50 -10.68 3.02 1.40
C GLY A 50 -9.66 2.72 2.51
N VAL A 51 -9.85 1.63 3.24
CA VAL A 51 -8.93 1.20 4.31
C VAL A 51 -7.58 0.76 3.73
N TRP A 52 -7.57 0.07 2.59
CA TRP A 52 -6.35 -0.39 1.94
C TRP A 52 -5.46 0.78 1.51
N ARG A 53 -6.00 1.69 0.68
CA ARG A 53 -5.26 2.85 0.15
C ARG A 53 -4.79 3.77 1.26
N GLN A 54 -5.60 3.94 2.31
CA GLN A 54 -5.21 4.72 3.48
C GLN A 54 -4.01 4.08 4.17
N SER A 55 -4.10 2.78 4.48
CA SER A 55 -3.04 2.05 5.19
C SER A 55 -1.71 2.13 4.45
N PHE A 56 -1.72 1.93 3.13
CA PHE A 56 -0.53 2.01 2.29
C PHE A 56 0.02 3.44 2.17
N ALA A 57 -0.84 4.46 2.05
CA ALA A 57 -0.40 5.86 2.04
C ALA A 57 0.34 6.23 3.34
N LEU A 58 -0.20 5.82 4.49
CA LEU A 58 0.41 6.04 5.80
C LEU A 58 1.74 5.29 5.94
N LEU A 59 1.81 4.03 5.48
CA LEU A 59 3.05 3.25 5.46
C LEU A 59 4.12 3.90 4.57
N ALA A 60 3.76 4.35 3.38
CA ALA A 60 4.67 5.04 2.46
C ALA A 60 5.23 6.33 3.05
N GLN A 61 4.42 7.11 3.76
CA GLN A 61 4.92 8.28 4.50
C GLN A 61 5.89 7.89 5.61
N HIS A 62 5.57 6.85 6.37
CA HIS A 62 6.42 6.34 7.43
C HIS A 62 7.80 5.91 6.92
N THR A 63 7.89 5.22 5.77
CA THR A 63 9.17 4.75 5.22
C THR A 63 10.10 5.88 4.77
N VAL A 64 9.57 7.07 4.51
CA VAL A 64 10.35 8.28 4.18
C VAL A 64 10.54 9.22 5.36
N GLY A 65 10.22 8.77 6.58
CA GLY A 65 10.43 9.52 7.82
C GLY A 65 9.39 10.62 8.09
N LEU A 66 8.29 10.66 7.34
CA LEU A 66 7.19 11.57 7.60
C LEU A 66 6.26 10.99 8.68
N ARG A 67 5.73 11.88 9.54
CA ARG A 67 4.64 11.54 10.46
C ARG A 67 3.32 11.87 9.77
N PRO A 68 2.44 10.89 9.51
CA PRO A 68 1.15 11.18 8.89
C PRO A 68 0.28 12.13 9.72
N ALA A 69 -0.66 12.81 9.05
CA ALA A 69 -1.61 13.70 9.70
C ALA A 69 -2.43 12.95 10.77
N GLU A 70 -2.70 13.59 11.90
CA GLU A 70 -3.45 12.95 12.99
C GLU A 70 -4.86 12.56 12.55
N GLU A 71 -5.53 13.42 11.76
CA GLU A 71 -6.85 13.15 11.21
C GLU A 71 -6.86 11.96 10.23
N ALA A 72 -5.74 11.69 9.56
CA ALA A 72 -5.61 10.56 8.64
C ALA A 72 -5.46 9.23 9.40
N VAL A 73 -4.70 9.24 10.50
CA VAL A 73 -4.58 8.08 11.40
C VAL A 73 -5.89 7.85 12.14
N ALA A 74 -6.52 8.91 12.66
CA ALA A 74 -7.80 8.85 13.35
C ALA A 74 -8.91 8.33 12.42
N TRP A 75 -8.92 8.75 11.15
CA TRP A 75 -9.83 8.21 10.15
C TRP A 75 -9.65 6.70 10.01
N LEU A 76 -8.42 6.20 9.86
CA LEU A 76 -8.15 4.77 9.75
C LEU A 76 -8.64 4.02 10.99
N VAL A 77 -8.25 4.45 12.19
CA VAL A 77 -8.68 3.83 13.46
C VAL A 77 -10.20 3.80 13.59
N GLY A 78 -10.88 4.88 13.20
CA GLY A 78 -12.35 4.98 13.25
C GLY A 78 -13.07 3.96 12.37
N GLN A 79 -12.43 3.46 11.30
CA GLN A 79 -13.01 2.42 10.44
C GLN A 79 -13.14 1.07 11.16
N GLN A 80 -12.37 0.83 12.24
CA GLN A 80 -12.40 -0.43 12.99
C GLN A 80 -13.77 -0.67 13.65
N CYS A 81 -14.31 -1.86 13.47
CA CYS A 81 -15.52 -2.30 14.18
C CYS A 81 -15.20 -2.75 15.60
N ALA A 82 -16.21 -2.82 16.47
CA ALA A 82 -16.03 -3.17 17.88
C ALA A 82 -15.36 -4.56 18.08
N GLU A 83 -15.66 -5.50 17.18
CA GLU A 83 -15.09 -6.86 17.14
C GLU A 83 -13.65 -6.92 16.61
N GLY A 84 -13.12 -5.82 16.07
CA GLY A 84 -11.71 -5.66 15.70
C GLY A 84 -11.43 -5.67 14.19
N GLY A 85 -12.31 -6.26 13.37
CA GLY A 85 -12.17 -6.23 11.92
C GLY A 85 -12.52 -4.87 11.32
N PHE A 86 -12.09 -4.68 10.08
CA PHE A 86 -12.33 -3.49 9.26
C PHE A 86 -13.13 -3.91 8.03
N ALA A 87 -14.12 -3.10 7.64
CA ALA A 87 -14.67 -3.17 6.27
C ALA A 87 -13.70 -2.48 5.30
N ALA A 88 -13.88 -2.70 4.00
CA ALA A 88 -13.12 -1.97 2.98
C ALA A 88 -13.31 -0.44 3.10
N PHE A 89 -14.53 0.00 3.45
CA PHE A 89 -14.86 1.38 3.76
C PHE A 89 -16.20 1.47 4.50
N ARG A 90 -16.28 2.35 5.50
CA ARG A 90 -17.50 2.76 6.20
C ARG A 90 -17.71 4.27 5.97
N PRO A 91 -18.81 4.68 5.31
CA PRO A 91 -19.10 6.10 5.08
C PRO A 91 -19.39 6.86 6.38
N ASP A 92 -19.98 6.19 7.37
CA ASP A 92 -20.15 6.71 8.73
C ASP A 92 -19.47 5.77 9.73
N ALA A 93 -18.27 6.16 10.15
CA ALA A 93 -17.48 5.45 11.15
C ALA A 93 -18.03 5.61 12.58
N THR A 94 -18.94 6.56 12.82
CA THR A 94 -19.52 6.82 14.15
C THR A 94 -20.67 5.87 14.47
N ALA A 95 -21.38 5.40 13.46
CA ALA A 95 -22.39 4.36 13.60
C ALA A 95 -21.74 3.02 13.96
N ALA A 96 -22.31 2.30 14.94
CA ALA A 96 -21.83 0.96 15.26
C ALA A 96 -21.95 0.02 14.04
N CYS A 97 -20.99 -0.88 13.87
CA CYS A 97 -21.09 -1.90 12.83
C CYS A 97 -22.25 -2.84 13.17
N ASP A 98 -23.14 -3.05 12.19
CA ASP A 98 -24.21 -4.02 12.29
C ASP A 98 -23.81 -5.35 11.62
N PRO A 99 -24.55 -6.46 11.84
CA PRO A 99 -24.21 -7.78 11.30
C PRO A 99 -24.12 -7.89 9.77
N LYS A 100 -24.60 -6.90 9.01
CA LYS A 100 -24.48 -6.83 7.55
C LYS A 100 -23.22 -6.10 7.10
N THR A 101 -22.48 -5.49 8.02
CA THR A 101 -21.18 -4.89 7.74
C THR A 101 -20.23 -5.99 7.32
N MET A 102 -19.86 -6.02 6.04
CA MET A 102 -18.90 -6.98 5.54
C MET A 102 -17.50 -6.56 5.99
N LEU A 103 -16.94 -7.33 6.92
CA LEU A 103 -15.56 -7.17 7.37
C LEU A 103 -14.62 -7.96 6.48
N ASP A 104 -13.55 -7.29 6.09
CA ASP A 104 -12.58 -7.71 5.09
C ASP A 104 -11.25 -8.04 5.78
N THR A 105 -10.76 -9.26 5.57
CA THR A 105 -9.47 -9.71 6.12
C THR A 105 -8.29 -8.94 5.56
N ASN A 106 -8.35 -8.52 4.30
CA ASN A 106 -7.28 -7.79 3.61
C ASN A 106 -7.21 -6.35 4.09
N ALA A 107 -8.34 -5.64 4.16
CA ALA A 107 -8.42 -4.32 4.78
C ALA A 107 -7.94 -4.34 6.24
N THR A 108 -8.39 -5.33 7.02
CA THR A 108 -7.97 -5.48 8.42
C THR A 108 -6.46 -5.69 8.54
N ALA A 109 -5.90 -6.59 7.73
CA ALA A 109 -4.47 -6.88 7.75
C ALA A 109 -3.62 -5.68 7.28
N ALA A 110 -4.06 -4.93 6.27
CA ALA A 110 -3.41 -3.69 5.85
C ALA A 110 -3.42 -2.63 6.97
N ALA A 111 -4.57 -2.45 7.64
CA ALA A 111 -4.69 -1.53 8.77
C ALA A 111 -3.79 -1.94 9.94
N VAL A 112 -3.72 -3.23 10.28
CA VAL A 112 -2.82 -3.76 11.32
C VAL A 112 -1.36 -3.41 11.01
N GLN A 113 -0.91 -3.62 9.77
CA GLN A 113 0.46 -3.30 9.36
C GLN A 113 0.76 -1.80 9.50
N ALA A 114 -0.14 -0.94 9.00
CA ALA A 114 0.02 0.51 9.08
C ALA A 114 0.04 1.01 10.54
N LEU A 115 -0.98 0.65 11.32
CA LEU A 115 -1.11 1.10 12.71
C LEU A 115 0.04 0.60 13.59
N LYS A 116 0.56 -0.62 13.31
CA LYS A 116 1.74 -1.14 14.00
C LYS A 116 3.01 -0.36 13.66
N ALA A 117 3.22 -0.01 12.39
CA ALA A 117 4.39 0.75 11.96
C ALA A 117 4.41 2.18 12.52
N LEU A 118 3.24 2.84 12.57
CA LEU A 118 3.11 4.20 13.10
C LEU A 118 3.27 4.27 14.63
N GLY A 119 2.88 3.21 15.34
CA GLY A 119 2.91 3.14 16.80
C GLY A 119 1.79 3.92 17.50
N GLY A 120 1.62 3.68 18.80
CA GLY A 120 0.60 4.35 19.63
C GLY A 120 -0.84 3.84 19.45
N GLN A 121 -1.04 2.80 18.63
CA GLN A 121 -2.34 2.21 18.30
C GLN A 121 -2.45 0.75 18.76
N ASP A 122 -1.74 0.38 19.83
CA ASP A 122 -1.57 -1.02 20.26
C ASP A 122 -2.91 -1.74 20.53
N ALA A 123 -3.90 -1.03 21.08
CA ALA A 123 -5.23 -1.59 21.31
C ALA A 123 -5.96 -1.93 20.00
N ALA A 124 -5.87 -1.07 18.98
CA ALA A 124 -6.47 -1.30 17.68
C ALA A 124 -5.77 -2.45 16.93
N VAL A 125 -4.43 -2.47 16.98
CA VAL A 125 -3.60 -3.56 16.42
C VAL A 125 -3.97 -4.89 17.06
N LYS A 126 -4.04 -4.95 18.40
CA LYS A 126 -4.38 -6.18 19.12
C LYS A 126 -5.77 -6.70 18.72
N LYS A 127 -6.78 -5.83 18.66
CA LYS A 127 -8.14 -6.21 18.25
C LYS A 127 -8.18 -6.74 16.82
N GLY A 128 -7.46 -6.10 15.89
CA GLY A 128 -7.37 -6.57 14.50
C GLY A 128 -6.73 -7.95 14.41
N VAL A 129 -5.63 -8.18 15.14
CA VAL A 129 -4.95 -9.48 15.22
C VAL A 129 -5.85 -10.56 15.83
N ASP A 130 -6.51 -10.26 16.95
CA ASP A 130 -7.43 -11.19 17.61
C ASP A 130 -8.58 -11.57 16.67
N TRP A 131 -9.14 -10.59 15.94
CA TRP A 131 -10.20 -10.82 14.97
C TRP A 131 -9.72 -11.68 13.80
N LEU A 132 -8.57 -11.38 13.19
CA LEU A 132 -7.97 -12.18 12.11
C LEU A 132 -7.78 -13.64 12.53
N LYS A 133 -7.26 -13.89 13.74
CA LYS A 133 -7.13 -15.25 14.29
C LYS A 133 -8.49 -15.95 14.46
N SER A 134 -9.54 -15.21 14.81
CA SER A 134 -10.88 -15.77 15.04
C SER A 134 -11.59 -16.24 13.75
N VAL A 135 -11.22 -15.66 12.61
CA VAL A 135 -11.83 -15.94 11.29
C VAL A 135 -10.96 -16.83 10.40
N GLN A 136 -9.89 -17.43 10.94
CA GLN A 136 -9.06 -18.39 10.21
C GLN A 136 -9.86 -19.65 9.84
N ASN A 137 -9.75 -20.07 8.59
CA ASN A 137 -10.41 -21.26 8.08
C ASN A 137 -9.73 -22.54 8.59
N GLU A 138 -10.44 -23.68 8.53
CA GLU A 138 -9.94 -24.97 9.05
C GLU A 138 -8.65 -25.44 8.35
N ASP A 139 -8.48 -25.10 7.08
CA ASP A 139 -7.28 -25.38 6.29
C ASP A 139 -6.04 -24.59 6.73
N GLY A 140 -6.21 -23.62 7.65
CA GLY A 140 -5.14 -22.75 8.13
C GLY A 140 -5.02 -21.44 7.36
N GLY A 141 -5.76 -21.25 6.27
CA GLY A 141 -5.76 -20.04 5.46
C GLY A 141 -6.84 -19.03 5.84
N TRP A 142 -6.93 -17.98 5.03
CA TRP A 142 -7.95 -16.95 5.10
C TRP A 142 -8.50 -16.67 3.70
N ALA A 143 -9.73 -16.15 3.69
CA ALA A 143 -10.37 -15.60 2.50
C ALA A 143 -10.62 -14.10 2.72
N TYR A 144 -10.78 -13.35 1.63
CA TYR A 144 -11.20 -11.95 1.67
C TYR A 144 -12.44 -11.74 2.57
N ALA A 145 -13.49 -12.54 2.32
CA ALA A 145 -14.71 -12.56 3.12
C ALA A 145 -14.69 -13.77 4.08
N PRO A 146 -14.74 -13.57 5.40
CA PRO A 146 -14.81 -14.67 6.36
C PRO A 146 -15.90 -15.70 6.04
N GLY A 147 -15.56 -16.99 6.14
CA GLY A 147 -16.48 -18.10 5.87
C GLY A 147 -16.54 -18.56 4.42
N THR A 148 -15.82 -17.91 3.50
CA THR A 148 -15.59 -18.43 2.14
C THR A 148 -14.28 -19.23 2.05
N PRO A 149 -14.05 -20.04 1.00
CA PRO A 149 -12.81 -20.78 0.83
C PRO A 149 -11.57 -19.88 0.84
N SER A 150 -10.49 -20.36 1.46
CA SER A 150 -9.22 -19.65 1.53
C SER A 150 -8.62 -19.41 0.16
N ASP A 151 -7.87 -18.32 0.03
CA ASP A 151 -7.10 -17.97 -1.15
C ASP A 151 -5.68 -17.54 -0.77
N ALA A 152 -4.73 -17.67 -1.70
CA ALA A 152 -3.33 -17.38 -1.43
C ALA A 152 -3.06 -15.91 -1.10
N SER A 153 -3.74 -14.98 -1.77
CA SER A 153 -3.51 -13.54 -1.60
C SER A 153 -3.95 -13.08 -0.22
N SER A 154 -5.17 -13.40 0.19
CA SER A 154 -5.71 -13.04 1.50
C SER A 154 -4.94 -13.73 2.63
N THR A 155 -4.63 -15.02 2.47
CA THR A 155 -3.78 -15.75 3.42
C THR A 155 -2.41 -15.07 3.57
N SER A 156 -1.80 -14.62 2.47
CA SER A 156 -0.49 -13.96 2.49
C SER A 156 -0.51 -12.63 3.22
N VAL A 157 -1.50 -11.77 2.94
CA VAL A 157 -1.59 -10.46 3.57
C VAL A 157 -1.86 -10.61 5.08
N VAL A 158 -2.68 -11.59 5.49
CA VAL A 158 -2.92 -11.88 6.90
C VAL A 158 -1.66 -12.40 7.60
N ILE A 159 -0.92 -13.34 7.01
CA ILE A 159 0.36 -13.82 7.56
C ILE A 159 1.35 -12.68 7.73
N SER A 160 1.43 -11.79 6.73
CA SER A 160 2.29 -10.61 6.76
C SER A 160 1.93 -9.67 7.92
N ALA A 161 0.63 -9.42 8.12
CA ALA A 161 0.14 -8.61 9.25
C ALA A 161 0.41 -9.25 10.61
N LEU A 162 0.23 -10.57 10.74
CA LEU A 162 0.56 -11.32 11.96
C LEU A 162 2.06 -11.18 12.28
N ALA A 163 2.93 -11.41 11.31
CA ALA A 163 4.38 -11.27 11.49
C ALA A 163 4.78 -9.85 11.90
N VAL A 164 4.24 -8.82 11.24
CA VAL A 164 4.48 -7.40 11.59
C VAL A 164 3.99 -7.06 13.00
N ALA A 165 2.85 -7.63 13.42
CA ALA A 165 2.32 -7.45 14.77
C ALA A 165 3.16 -8.15 15.86
N GLY A 166 4.15 -8.97 15.49
CA GLY A 166 5.00 -9.74 16.41
C GLY A 166 4.46 -11.12 16.75
N GLU A 167 3.42 -11.58 16.05
CA GLU A 167 2.94 -12.96 16.14
C GLU A 167 3.87 -13.89 15.38
N LYS A 168 3.85 -15.18 15.74
CA LYS A 168 4.56 -16.23 15.01
C LYS A 168 3.55 -16.97 14.12
N PRO A 169 3.53 -16.76 12.78
CA PRO A 169 2.51 -17.38 11.93
C PRO A 169 2.47 -18.91 12.01
N ALA A 170 3.61 -19.56 12.29
CA ALA A 170 3.68 -21.01 12.52
C ALA A 170 2.88 -21.48 13.75
N ASP A 171 2.72 -20.61 14.75
CA ASP A 171 2.00 -20.89 16.00
C ASP A 171 0.53 -20.45 15.95
N VAL A 172 0.13 -19.69 14.93
CA VAL A 172 -1.27 -19.34 14.69
C VAL A 172 -1.98 -20.52 14.03
N LYS A 173 -2.79 -21.23 14.82
CA LYS A 173 -3.48 -22.46 14.41
C LYS A 173 -4.97 -22.24 14.22
N SER A 174 -5.50 -22.83 13.17
CA SER A 174 -6.94 -22.99 12.96
C SER A 174 -7.57 -23.89 14.03
N LYS A 175 -8.89 -23.94 14.07
CA LYS A 175 -9.64 -24.87 14.95
C LYS A 175 -9.32 -26.35 14.65
N ALA A 176 -8.89 -26.66 13.43
CA ALA A 176 -8.44 -28.00 13.03
C ALA A 176 -6.94 -28.25 13.28
N GLY A 177 -6.24 -27.30 13.90
CA GLY A 177 -4.82 -27.41 14.24
C GLY A 177 -3.85 -27.08 13.10
N LYS A 178 -4.33 -26.59 11.95
CA LYS A 178 -3.51 -26.20 10.81
C LYS A 178 -2.90 -24.81 11.03
N SER A 179 -1.59 -24.70 10.81
CA SER A 179 -0.90 -23.40 10.88
C SER A 179 -1.24 -22.49 9.71
N ALA A 180 -0.98 -21.20 9.91
CA ALA A 180 -1.04 -20.21 8.84
C ALA A 180 -0.18 -20.61 7.63
N TYR A 181 1.04 -21.11 7.85
CA TYR A 181 1.91 -21.56 6.77
C TYR A 181 1.42 -22.84 6.07
N GLU A 182 0.80 -23.78 6.78
CA GLU A 182 0.16 -24.93 6.12
C GLU A 182 -0.96 -24.48 5.17
N GLY A 183 -1.76 -23.49 5.58
CA GLY A 183 -2.78 -22.88 4.72
C GLY A 183 -2.18 -22.21 3.49
N LEU A 184 -1.10 -21.43 3.65
CA LEU A 184 -0.44 -20.77 2.53
C LEU A 184 0.21 -21.75 1.55
N LEU A 185 1.01 -22.70 2.08
CA LEU A 185 1.82 -23.61 1.25
C LEU A 185 0.95 -24.59 0.44
N ALA A 186 -0.31 -24.77 0.80
CA ALA A 186 -1.28 -25.52 -0.01
C ALA A 186 -1.52 -24.90 -1.40
N PHE A 187 -1.23 -23.61 -1.56
CA PHE A 187 -1.36 -22.91 -2.84
C PHE A 187 -0.08 -22.87 -3.68
N GLN A 188 1.01 -23.50 -3.21
CA GLN A 188 2.26 -23.53 -3.96
C GLN A 188 2.26 -24.59 -5.05
N LEU A 189 2.68 -24.22 -6.26
CA LEU A 189 2.91 -25.12 -7.37
C LEU A 189 4.26 -25.84 -7.19
N GLY A 190 4.20 -27.14 -6.91
CA GLY A 190 5.38 -27.98 -6.69
C GLY A 190 6.02 -28.52 -7.98
N CYS A 191 6.86 -29.54 -7.85
CA CYS A 191 7.63 -30.13 -8.96
C CYS A 191 6.80 -30.71 -10.12
N SER A 192 5.53 -31.01 -9.88
CA SER A 192 4.58 -31.51 -10.89
C SER A 192 3.89 -30.40 -11.68
N ALA A 193 4.22 -29.12 -11.43
CA ALA A 193 3.64 -28.01 -12.15
C ALA A 193 3.97 -28.07 -13.64
N GLU A 194 2.95 -27.83 -14.46
CA GLU A 194 3.05 -27.78 -15.92
C GLU A 194 2.41 -26.47 -16.43
N PRO A 195 3.15 -25.65 -17.20
CA PRO A 195 4.54 -25.86 -17.62
C PRO A 195 5.55 -25.84 -16.46
N ALA A 196 6.70 -26.47 -16.64
CA ALA A 196 7.78 -26.47 -15.64
C ALA A 196 8.24 -25.07 -15.20
N ALA A 197 7.98 -24.04 -16.01
CA ALA A 197 8.22 -22.65 -15.67
C ALA A 197 7.36 -22.14 -14.48
N ASP A 198 6.22 -22.79 -14.21
CA ASP A 198 5.29 -22.42 -13.13
C ASP A 198 5.71 -22.98 -11.76
N ARG A 199 6.79 -23.78 -11.69
CA ARG A 199 7.28 -24.35 -10.44
C ARG A 199 7.71 -23.26 -9.47
N GLY A 200 7.24 -23.36 -8.23
CA GLY A 200 7.50 -22.39 -7.16
C GLY A 200 6.49 -21.25 -7.11
N ALA A 201 5.70 -21.02 -8.17
CA ALA A 201 4.62 -20.05 -8.17
C ALA A 201 3.54 -20.41 -7.14
N PHE A 202 2.71 -19.44 -6.80
CA PHE A 202 1.47 -19.65 -6.08
C PHE A 202 0.29 -19.37 -6.99
N GLY A 203 -0.76 -20.19 -6.86
CA GLY A 203 -2.04 -19.90 -7.50
C GLY A 203 -2.95 -19.12 -6.56
N TYR A 204 -3.83 -18.28 -7.10
CA TYR A 204 -4.77 -17.50 -6.29
C TYR A 204 -5.75 -18.41 -5.53
N GLN A 205 -6.50 -19.24 -6.27
CA GLN A 205 -7.39 -20.26 -5.73
C GLN A 205 -7.53 -21.41 -6.73
N PRO A 206 -7.85 -22.64 -6.29
CA PRO A 206 -8.18 -23.72 -7.21
C PRO A 206 -9.41 -23.38 -8.06
N ALA A 207 -9.33 -23.65 -9.37
CA ALA A 207 -10.42 -23.51 -10.34
C ALA A 207 -10.47 -24.77 -11.21
N ASP A 208 -11.64 -25.40 -11.30
CA ASP A 208 -11.87 -26.63 -12.08
C ASP A 208 -10.85 -27.76 -11.76
N GLY A 209 -10.50 -27.91 -10.48
CA GLY A 209 -9.53 -28.90 -10.01
C GLY A 209 -8.07 -28.58 -10.37
N LYS A 210 -7.79 -27.40 -10.90
CA LYS A 210 -6.44 -26.92 -11.23
C LYS A 210 -6.08 -25.73 -10.38
N LEU A 211 -4.78 -25.50 -10.21
CA LEU A 211 -4.24 -24.33 -9.53
C LEU A 211 -3.29 -23.60 -10.50
N PRO A 212 -3.79 -22.64 -11.29
CA PRO A 212 -2.94 -21.92 -12.24
C PRO A 212 -1.98 -20.99 -11.50
N ALA A 213 -0.75 -20.87 -12.00
CA ALA A 213 0.20 -19.89 -11.50
C ALA A 213 -0.38 -18.46 -11.60
N ASN A 214 -0.17 -17.67 -10.56
CA ASN A 214 -0.64 -16.29 -10.49
C ASN A 214 0.46 -15.41 -9.89
N ALA A 215 0.93 -14.43 -10.66
CA ALA A 215 2.09 -13.63 -10.27
C ALA A 215 1.81 -12.70 -9.07
N ASP A 216 0.59 -12.17 -8.95
CA ASP A 216 0.18 -11.37 -7.79
C ASP A 216 0.18 -12.20 -6.50
N ALA A 217 -0.52 -13.34 -6.52
CA ALA A 217 -0.52 -14.30 -5.41
C ALA A 217 0.90 -14.77 -5.06
N THR A 218 1.76 -14.94 -6.06
CA THR A 218 3.16 -15.33 -5.86
C THR A 218 3.99 -14.25 -5.17
N ALA A 219 3.80 -12.98 -5.54
CA ALA A 219 4.48 -11.85 -4.90
C ALA A 219 4.05 -11.70 -3.44
N ALA A 220 2.75 -11.77 -3.16
CA ALA A 220 2.21 -11.74 -1.80
C ALA A 220 2.72 -12.93 -0.96
N ALA A 221 2.70 -14.14 -1.53
CA ALA A 221 3.16 -15.34 -0.85
C ALA A 221 4.65 -15.32 -0.52
N ALA A 222 5.49 -14.74 -1.39
CA ALA A 222 6.91 -14.58 -1.12
C ALA A 222 7.17 -13.73 0.13
N LEU A 223 6.47 -12.59 0.28
CA LEU A 223 6.58 -11.75 1.49
C LEU A 223 6.10 -12.49 2.73
N ALA A 224 4.92 -13.10 2.65
CA ALA A 224 4.29 -13.82 3.75
C ALA A 224 5.16 -14.99 4.25
N ALA A 225 5.70 -15.77 3.33
CA ALA A 225 6.52 -16.93 3.64
C ALA A 225 7.90 -16.55 4.23
N LEU A 226 8.38 -15.33 3.97
CA LEU A 226 9.55 -14.74 4.65
C LEU A 226 9.19 -14.07 5.99
N GLY A 227 7.91 -14.04 6.37
CA GLY A 227 7.42 -13.30 7.54
C GLY A 227 7.63 -11.79 7.43
N LYS A 228 7.52 -11.24 6.22
CA LYS A 228 7.69 -9.81 5.92
C LYS A 228 6.34 -9.14 5.70
N GLY A 229 6.25 -7.87 6.07
CA GLY A 229 5.12 -7.00 5.73
C GLY A 229 5.36 -6.22 4.44
N ALA A 230 4.46 -5.27 4.15
CA ALA A 230 4.57 -4.36 3.02
C ALA A 230 5.80 -3.42 3.08
N VAL A 231 6.33 -3.15 4.28
CA VAL A 231 7.57 -2.39 4.46
C VAL A 231 8.76 -3.33 4.44
N VAL A 232 9.48 -3.33 3.32
CA VAL A 232 10.68 -4.14 3.08
C VAL A 232 11.89 -3.23 3.01
N SER A 233 12.88 -3.46 3.85
CA SER A 233 14.17 -2.76 3.73
C SER A 233 15.01 -3.35 2.61
N ALA A 234 15.76 -2.51 1.92
CA ALA A 234 16.62 -2.93 0.84
C ALA A 234 17.67 -3.97 1.31
N PRO A 235 17.75 -5.17 0.72
CA PRO A 235 18.67 -6.21 1.18
C PRO A 235 20.14 -5.78 1.06
N SER A 236 20.97 -6.21 2.01
CA SER A 236 22.41 -5.93 2.04
C SER A 236 23.22 -6.88 1.15
N ALA A 237 22.66 -8.04 0.83
CA ALA A 237 23.24 -9.03 -0.07
C ALA A 237 22.35 -9.18 -1.30
N ASP A 238 22.94 -9.63 -2.40
CA ASP A 238 22.22 -9.97 -3.61
C ASP A 238 22.65 -11.35 -4.09
N THR A 239 21.66 -12.22 -4.27
CA THR A 239 21.84 -13.52 -4.89
C THR A 239 20.93 -13.59 -6.12
N PRO A 240 21.33 -14.26 -7.21
CA PRO A 240 20.43 -14.49 -8.33
C PRO A 240 19.22 -15.32 -7.88
N ALA A 241 18.01 -14.87 -8.23
CA ALA A 241 16.81 -15.68 -8.07
C ALA A 241 16.90 -16.93 -8.96
N ALA A 242 16.48 -18.08 -8.42
CA ALA A 242 16.51 -19.36 -9.13
C ALA A 242 15.15 -20.04 -9.03
N ALA A 243 14.72 -20.66 -10.13
CA ALA A 243 13.51 -21.47 -10.16
C ALA A 243 13.59 -22.61 -9.12
N LEU A 244 12.42 -23.07 -8.65
CA LEU A 244 12.33 -24.17 -7.71
C LEU A 244 13.02 -25.43 -8.28
N ALA A 245 14.06 -25.89 -7.60
CA ALA A 245 14.79 -27.10 -7.95
C ALA A 245 14.02 -28.37 -7.55
N CYS A 246 14.14 -29.43 -8.35
CA CYS A 246 13.47 -30.71 -8.13
C CYS A 246 14.48 -31.87 -8.06
N PRO A 247 14.30 -32.84 -7.13
CA PRO A 247 13.20 -32.95 -6.17
C PRO A 247 13.28 -31.86 -5.09
N ALA A 248 12.13 -31.29 -4.71
CA ALA A 248 12.05 -30.30 -3.65
C ALA A 248 12.11 -30.98 -2.27
N GLY A 249 12.68 -30.28 -1.28
CA GLY A 249 12.69 -30.71 0.12
C GLY A 249 11.30 -30.63 0.77
N SER A 250 11.25 -30.85 2.08
CA SER A 250 10.02 -30.67 2.87
C SER A 250 9.47 -29.24 2.74
N ALA A 251 8.15 -29.10 2.84
CA ALA A 251 7.46 -27.82 2.85
C ALA A 251 8.03 -26.90 3.95
N ASP A 252 8.80 -25.91 3.54
CA ASP A 252 9.45 -24.89 4.37
C ASP A 252 9.09 -23.50 3.82
N PRO A 253 8.57 -22.57 4.65
CA PRO A 253 8.19 -21.24 4.17
C PRO A 253 9.35 -20.47 3.52
N ALA A 254 10.56 -20.53 4.07
CA ALA A 254 11.68 -19.79 3.49
C ALA A 254 12.07 -20.33 2.10
N ALA A 255 12.15 -21.66 1.95
CA ALA A 255 12.37 -22.29 0.65
C ALA A 255 11.22 -21.99 -0.34
N ALA A 256 9.97 -21.95 0.15
CA ALA A 256 8.82 -21.62 -0.68
C ALA A 256 8.90 -20.19 -1.22
N ALA A 257 9.32 -19.22 -0.39
CA ALA A 257 9.54 -17.85 -0.82
C ALA A 257 10.64 -17.73 -1.89
N GLN A 258 11.71 -18.52 -1.78
CA GLN A 258 12.77 -18.54 -2.79
C GLN A 258 12.27 -19.12 -4.13
N GLY A 259 11.44 -20.17 -4.09
CA GLY A 259 10.78 -20.70 -5.28
C GLY A 259 9.84 -19.68 -5.94
N ALA A 260 9.05 -18.96 -5.14
CA ALA A 260 8.18 -17.88 -5.60
C ALA A 260 8.98 -16.75 -6.26
N ALA A 261 10.07 -16.32 -5.64
CA ALA A 261 10.98 -15.33 -6.21
C ALA A 261 11.62 -15.80 -7.53
N GLY A 262 12.00 -17.07 -7.62
CA GLY A 262 12.48 -17.68 -8.85
C GLY A 262 11.49 -17.58 -10.01
N TYR A 263 10.22 -17.89 -9.75
CA TYR A 263 9.14 -17.74 -10.73
C TYR A 263 8.97 -16.28 -11.18
N LEU A 264 8.90 -15.33 -10.24
CA LEU A 264 8.72 -13.91 -10.55
C LEU A 264 9.89 -13.38 -11.39
N ALA A 265 11.12 -13.73 -11.03
CA ALA A 265 12.30 -13.35 -11.79
C ALA A 265 12.25 -13.88 -13.22
N GLU A 266 11.82 -15.13 -13.42
CA GLU A 266 11.66 -15.70 -14.77
C GLU A 266 10.58 -14.97 -15.57
N ALA A 267 9.41 -14.72 -14.95
CA ALA A 267 8.30 -14.02 -15.59
C ALA A 267 8.69 -12.61 -16.07
N LEU A 268 9.56 -11.92 -15.32
CA LEU A 268 10.02 -10.56 -15.65
C LEU A 268 11.13 -10.51 -16.73
N LYS A 269 11.83 -11.61 -17.02
CA LYS A 269 12.99 -11.59 -17.95
C LYS A 269 12.66 -11.11 -19.34
N LYS A 270 11.45 -11.41 -19.83
CA LYS A 270 11.07 -11.15 -21.22
C LYS A 270 10.89 -9.65 -21.49
N ASP A 271 10.03 -9.01 -20.72
CA ASP A 271 9.56 -7.66 -21.01
C ASP A 271 9.88 -6.64 -19.89
N GLY A 272 10.50 -7.09 -18.80
CA GLY A 272 10.76 -6.26 -17.61
C GLY A 272 9.48 -5.87 -16.88
N HIS A 273 8.35 -6.53 -17.11
CA HIS A 273 7.11 -6.27 -16.39
C HIS A 273 6.21 -7.50 -16.46
N LEU A 274 5.28 -7.58 -15.52
CA LEU A 274 4.20 -8.55 -15.55
C LEU A 274 3.05 -8.02 -16.40
N THR A 275 2.24 -8.94 -16.92
CA THR A 275 1.05 -8.60 -17.68
C THR A 275 -0.19 -9.22 -17.04
N ALA A 276 -1.33 -8.58 -17.23
CA ALA A 276 -2.62 -9.08 -16.78
C ALA A 276 -3.63 -9.03 -17.92
N LEU A 277 -4.53 -10.01 -17.94
CA LEU A 277 -5.68 -10.03 -18.84
C LEU A 277 -6.85 -9.36 -18.14
N THR A 278 -7.22 -8.17 -18.58
CA THR A 278 -8.38 -7.47 -18.02
C THR A 278 -9.68 -8.09 -18.52
N PRO A 279 -10.76 -8.10 -17.71
CA PRO A 279 -12.05 -8.62 -18.15
C PRO A 279 -12.54 -7.95 -19.44
N GLY A 280 -12.81 -8.75 -20.46
CA GLY A 280 -13.25 -8.26 -21.77
C GLY A 280 -12.13 -7.87 -22.74
N ALA A 281 -10.86 -7.97 -22.34
CA ALA A 281 -9.73 -7.84 -23.25
C ALA A 281 -9.38 -9.17 -23.92
N ASP A 282 -8.94 -9.10 -25.18
CA ASP A 282 -8.49 -10.26 -25.95
C ASP A 282 -6.99 -10.56 -25.77
N GLN A 283 -6.23 -9.61 -25.22
CA GLN A 283 -4.78 -9.70 -25.05
C GLN A 283 -4.36 -9.14 -23.69
N PRO A 284 -3.33 -9.73 -23.06
CA PRO A 284 -2.80 -9.22 -21.81
C PRO A 284 -2.11 -7.87 -22.03
N THR A 285 -2.22 -6.97 -21.05
CA THR A 285 -1.60 -5.65 -21.04
C THR A 285 -0.61 -5.53 -19.90
N PRO A 286 0.37 -4.62 -19.97
CA PRO A 286 1.28 -4.36 -18.87
C PRO A 286 0.55 -4.08 -17.56
N ASP A 287 0.96 -4.75 -16.49
CA ASP A 287 0.40 -4.60 -15.16
C ASP A 287 1.41 -3.91 -14.24
N THR A 288 1.18 -2.61 -14.01
CA THR A 288 2.12 -1.80 -13.23
C THR A 288 2.08 -2.15 -11.75
N GLY A 289 0.90 -2.50 -11.21
CA GLY A 289 0.74 -2.84 -9.79
C GLY A 289 1.45 -4.13 -9.45
N ASN A 290 1.12 -5.20 -10.18
CA ASN A 290 1.75 -6.51 -9.96
C ASN A 290 3.27 -6.47 -10.23
N THR A 291 3.72 -5.64 -11.19
CA THR A 291 5.16 -5.44 -11.41
C THR A 291 5.84 -4.79 -10.20
N ALA A 292 5.20 -3.81 -9.55
CA ALA A 292 5.71 -3.20 -8.32
C ALA A 292 5.77 -4.22 -7.17
N ASP A 293 4.72 -5.02 -6.99
CA ASP A 293 4.68 -6.05 -5.94
C ASP A 293 5.73 -7.15 -6.18
N ALA A 294 5.97 -7.55 -7.42
CA ALA A 294 7.03 -8.48 -7.78
C ALA A 294 8.43 -7.93 -7.48
N VAL A 295 8.67 -6.63 -7.72
CA VAL A 295 9.94 -5.97 -7.36
C VAL A 295 10.15 -5.95 -5.85
N ILE A 296 9.10 -5.65 -5.07
CA ILE A 296 9.16 -5.67 -3.60
C ILE A 296 9.43 -7.09 -3.10
N ALA A 297 8.75 -8.10 -3.64
CA ALA A 297 8.93 -9.50 -3.29
C ALA A 297 10.36 -10.00 -3.59
N LEU A 298 10.90 -9.70 -4.77
CA LEU A 298 12.27 -10.03 -5.14
C LEU A 298 13.29 -9.34 -4.23
N ALA A 299 13.07 -8.07 -3.90
CA ALA A 299 13.92 -7.36 -2.95
C ALA A 299 13.86 -8.00 -1.55
N ALA A 300 12.68 -8.37 -1.06
CA ALA A 300 12.53 -9.04 0.23
C ALA A 300 13.25 -10.38 0.29
N ALA A 301 13.25 -11.12 -0.82
CA ALA A 301 13.94 -12.40 -0.98
C ALA A 301 15.46 -12.29 -1.21
N GLY A 302 15.99 -11.07 -1.37
CA GLY A 302 17.44 -10.82 -1.57
C GLY A 302 17.91 -10.86 -3.02
N HIS A 303 17.04 -10.62 -3.99
CA HIS A 303 17.32 -10.73 -5.43
C HIS A 303 17.12 -9.40 -6.17
N LYS A 304 17.78 -8.34 -5.67
CA LYS A 304 17.71 -6.99 -6.25
C LYS A 304 18.06 -6.96 -7.73
N GLN A 305 19.09 -7.71 -8.13
CA GLN A 305 19.56 -7.71 -9.51
C GLN A 305 18.54 -8.37 -10.44
N SER A 306 17.84 -9.40 -9.95
CA SER A 306 16.72 -10.03 -10.68
C SER A 306 15.52 -9.10 -10.82
N ALA A 307 15.35 -8.11 -9.94
CA ALA A 307 14.29 -7.10 -10.02
C ALA A 307 14.65 -5.87 -10.85
N ALA A 308 15.92 -5.71 -11.25
CA ALA A 308 16.45 -4.45 -11.77
C ALA A 308 15.78 -3.99 -13.08
N SER A 309 15.55 -4.89 -14.03
CA SER A 309 14.87 -4.55 -15.29
C SER A 309 13.45 -4.06 -15.04
N ALA A 310 12.75 -4.67 -14.09
CA ALA A 310 11.39 -4.29 -13.72
C ALA A 310 11.32 -2.97 -12.98
N LEU A 311 12.29 -2.70 -12.11
CA LEU A 311 12.44 -1.39 -11.47
C LEU A 311 12.63 -0.27 -12.51
N GLU A 312 13.50 -0.48 -13.51
CA GLU A 312 13.71 0.50 -14.58
C GLU A 312 12.46 0.68 -15.45
N TRP A 313 11.74 -0.41 -15.73
CA TRP A 313 10.46 -0.32 -16.41
C TRP A 313 9.42 0.50 -15.62
N LEU A 314 9.31 0.28 -14.31
CA LEU A 314 8.41 1.05 -13.44
C LEU A 314 8.75 2.54 -13.44
N LYS A 315 10.04 2.90 -13.38
CA LYS A 315 10.48 4.30 -13.48
C LYS A 315 10.04 4.93 -14.80
N ALA A 316 10.11 4.19 -15.91
CA ALA A 316 9.74 4.71 -17.22
C ALA A 316 8.23 4.76 -17.49
N ASN A 317 7.42 3.91 -16.86
CA ASN A 317 6.02 3.67 -17.28
C ASN A 317 4.95 3.95 -16.22
N SER A 318 5.32 4.17 -14.95
CA SER A 318 4.33 4.23 -13.85
C SER A 318 3.66 5.59 -13.62
N ALA A 319 4.14 6.67 -14.25
CA ALA A 319 3.65 8.03 -14.00
C ALA A 319 2.16 8.22 -14.32
N ALA A 320 1.69 7.67 -15.44
CA ALA A 320 0.27 7.78 -15.82
C ALA A 320 -0.64 6.93 -14.91
N TRP A 321 -0.18 5.74 -14.52
CA TRP A 321 -0.92 4.81 -13.67
C TRP A 321 -1.07 5.32 -12.23
N SER A 322 -0.03 5.97 -11.71
CA SER A 322 -0.02 6.46 -10.32
C SER A 322 -0.65 7.84 -10.12
N LYS A 323 -0.90 8.59 -11.21
CA LYS A 323 -1.45 9.94 -11.13
C LYS A 323 -2.77 9.99 -10.35
N ASP A 324 -2.81 10.83 -9.32
CA ASP A 324 -3.96 11.04 -8.43
C ASP A 324 -4.47 9.75 -7.73
N ASN A 325 -3.66 8.68 -7.71
CA ASN A 325 -3.99 7.39 -7.10
C ASN A 325 -3.09 7.12 -5.88
N PRO A 326 -3.59 7.31 -4.65
CA PRO A 326 -2.78 7.19 -3.44
C PRO A 326 -2.23 5.77 -3.21
N ALA A 327 -2.99 4.72 -3.54
CA ALA A 327 -2.50 3.35 -3.40
C ALA A 327 -1.34 3.08 -4.37
N ALA A 328 -1.48 3.49 -5.63
CA ALA A 328 -0.44 3.33 -6.63
C ALA A 328 0.83 4.14 -6.29
N LEU A 329 0.68 5.40 -5.86
CA LEU A 329 1.80 6.23 -5.40
C LEU A 329 2.49 5.60 -4.18
N ALA A 330 1.72 5.11 -3.21
CA ALA A 330 2.26 4.43 -2.05
C ALA A 330 3.03 3.16 -2.42
N SER A 331 2.49 2.32 -3.31
CA SER A 331 3.18 1.12 -3.82
C SER A 331 4.52 1.46 -4.48
N LEU A 332 4.61 2.55 -5.24
CA LEU A 332 5.87 3.00 -5.84
C LEU A 332 6.87 3.55 -4.80
N VAL A 333 6.40 4.26 -3.75
CA VAL A 333 7.26 4.68 -2.63
C VAL A 333 7.80 3.45 -1.88
N LEU A 334 6.97 2.44 -1.64
CA LEU A 334 7.40 1.18 -1.01
C LEU A 334 8.36 0.41 -1.92
N THR A 335 8.14 0.41 -3.23
CA THR A 335 9.07 -0.15 -4.22
C THR A 335 10.43 0.56 -4.17
N ALA A 336 10.44 1.88 -4.09
CA ALA A 336 11.66 2.67 -3.96
C ALA A 336 12.41 2.34 -2.65
N HIS A 337 11.68 2.25 -1.53
CA HIS A 337 12.22 1.85 -0.24
C HIS A 337 12.83 0.44 -0.26
N ALA A 338 12.12 -0.55 -0.83
CA ALA A 338 12.57 -1.93 -0.95
C ALA A 338 13.80 -2.09 -1.85
N THR A 339 13.99 -1.19 -2.81
CA THR A 339 15.14 -1.25 -3.74
C THR A 339 16.28 -0.31 -3.33
N GLY A 340 16.05 0.59 -2.37
CA GLY A 340 17.02 1.61 -1.95
C GLY A 340 17.16 2.74 -2.98
N THR A 341 16.15 2.97 -3.82
CA THR A 341 16.10 4.10 -4.75
C THR A 341 15.39 5.30 -4.13
N ASP A 342 15.65 6.50 -4.65
CA ASP A 342 15.05 7.74 -4.13
C ASP A 342 13.59 7.90 -4.61
N PRO A 343 12.59 7.85 -3.72
CA PRO A 343 11.18 8.04 -4.09
C PRO A 343 10.87 9.48 -4.54
N LYS A 344 11.75 10.46 -4.27
CA LYS A 344 11.57 11.85 -4.72
C LYS A 344 12.03 12.11 -6.15
N ALA A 345 12.71 11.13 -6.75
CA ALA A 345 13.24 11.21 -8.12
C ALA A 345 12.93 9.94 -8.93
N PHE A 346 11.82 9.27 -8.63
CA PHE A 346 11.46 7.99 -9.24
C PHE A 346 10.94 8.21 -10.66
N GLY A 347 11.75 7.90 -11.67
CA GLY A 347 11.36 8.14 -13.07
C GLY A 347 11.13 9.62 -13.40
N GLY A 348 11.76 10.53 -12.65
CA GLY A 348 11.51 11.98 -12.76
C GLY A 348 10.27 12.47 -12.01
N THR A 349 9.59 11.62 -11.25
CA THR A 349 8.44 11.98 -10.42
C THR A 349 8.83 12.02 -8.93
N ASP A 350 8.44 13.08 -8.23
CA ASP A 350 8.46 13.10 -6.76
C ASP A 350 7.20 12.39 -6.24
N LEU A 351 7.33 11.09 -5.97
CA LEU A 351 6.22 10.26 -5.51
C LEU A 351 5.71 10.68 -4.14
N VAL A 352 6.61 11.18 -3.28
CA VAL A 352 6.26 11.61 -1.93
C VAL A 352 5.42 12.87 -1.97
N ALA A 353 5.83 13.87 -2.76
CA ALA A 353 5.04 15.07 -2.97
C ALA A 353 3.69 14.76 -3.63
N ALA A 354 3.68 13.89 -4.65
CA ALA A 354 2.47 13.46 -5.32
C ALA A 354 1.49 12.75 -4.36
N LEU A 355 1.98 11.82 -3.52
CA LEU A 355 1.15 11.13 -2.53
C LEU A 355 0.56 12.12 -1.53
N ASN A 356 1.39 13.00 -0.96
CA ASN A 356 0.96 13.99 0.01
C ASN A 356 -0.08 14.97 -0.55
N ALA A 357 -0.04 15.25 -1.86
CA ALA A 357 -1.04 16.08 -2.53
C ALA A 357 -2.43 15.42 -2.65
N THR A 358 -2.54 14.12 -2.39
CA THR A 358 -3.82 13.39 -2.48
C THR A 358 -4.61 13.36 -1.17
N GLY A 359 -4.08 13.88 -0.07
CA GLY A 359 -4.73 13.83 1.25
C GLY A 359 -4.25 14.93 2.20
N PRO A 360 -4.52 14.80 3.50
CA PRO A 360 -4.01 15.70 4.53
C PRO A 360 -2.49 15.87 4.49
N ALA A 361 -2.03 17.06 4.85
CA ALA A 361 -0.59 17.33 4.96
C ALA A 361 0.00 16.53 6.15
N PRO A 362 1.15 15.85 5.97
CA PRO A 362 1.89 15.28 7.09
C PRO A 362 2.18 16.31 8.17
N GLN A 363 2.35 15.84 9.41
CA GLN A 363 2.74 16.71 10.50
C GLN A 363 4.09 17.38 10.20
N ALA A 364 4.22 18.65 10.56
CA ALA A 364 5.52 19.31 10.50
C ALA A 364 6.51 18.51 11.33
N THR A 365 7.66 18.16 10.74
CA THR A 365 8.78 17.60 11.50
C THR A 365 9.15 18.63 12.55
N GLY A 366 8.74 18.37 13.79
CA GLY A 366 9.18 19.18 14.92
C GLY A 366 10.70 19.10 14.93
N GLY A 367 11.36 20.19 14.56
CA GLY A 367 12.77 20.36 14.87
C GLY A 367 12.88 20.11 16.36
N THR A 368 13.74 19.17 16.74
CA THR A 368 14.16 19.05 18.13
C THR A 368 14.58 20.44 18.57
N ALA A 369 13.85 21.01 19.53
CA ALA A 369 14.19 22.27 20.17
C ALA A 369 15.48 22.05 20.98
N GLN A 370 16.61 21.94 20.28
CA GLN A 370 17.91 21.73 20.89
C GLN A 370 19.05 22.13 19.94
N ASP A 371 18.89 23.16 19.11
CA ASP A 371 20.00 23.74 18.34
C ASP A 371 19.91 25.28 18.21
N GLU A 372 19.49 25.96 19.28
CA GLU A 372 19.70 27.41 19.45
C GLU A 372 20.61 27.68 20.64
N LYS A 373 21.83 27.16 20.63
CA LYS A 373 22.93 27.70 21.46
C LYS A 373 24.29 27.58 20.75
N LYS A 374 24.59 28.59 19.93
CA LYS A 374 25.90 29.21 19.62
C LYS A 374 25.67 29.96 18.31
N ASP A 375 25.75 31.29 18.29
CA ASP A 375 27.02 31.98 18.25
C ASP A 375 26.98 33.33 18.97
N LYS A 376 27.68 33.44 20.10
CA LYS A 376 28.30 34.71 20.49
C LYS A 376 29.79 34.57 20.19
N LYS A 377 30.23 35.17 19.08
CA LYS A 377 31.64 35.46 18.82
C LYS A 377 32.20 36.26 20.00
N LYS A 378 33.22 35.69 20.64
CA LYS A 378 34.18 36.44 21.46
C LYS A 378 35.20 37.03 20.48
N ASP A 379 35.17 38.35 20.31
CA ASP A 379 36.32 39.08 19.82
C ASP A 379 37.16 39.50 21.04
N GLU A 380 38.36 38.93 21.14
CA GLU A 380 39.42 39.42 22.03
C GLU A 380 39.99 40.72 21.44
N LYS A 381 39.97 41.80 22.22
CA LYS A 381 40.97 42.87 22.15
C LYS A 381 41.29 43.37 23.55
N ASP A 382 42.58 43.30 23.86
CA ASP A 382 43.23 43.88 25.04
C ASP A 382 43.13 45.41 25.07
N GLY A 383 43.10 45.98 26.28
CA GLY A 383 43.54 47.36 26.52
C GLY A 383 42.71 48.22 27.49
N ALA A 384 43.09 48.18 28.77
CA ALA A 384 43.27 49.33 29.66
C ALA A 384 42.08 50.26 30.08
N SER A 385 41.85 50.27 31.41
CA SER A 385 41.62 51.45 32.29
C SER A 385 40.26 52.18 32.28
N GLY A 386 39.66 52.31 33.47
CA GLY A 386 38.98 53.55 33.90
C GLY A 386 37.47 53.48 34.17
N ASP A 387 37.12 53.57 35.45
CA ASP A 387 35.99 54.31 36.07
C ASP A 387 34.59 54.36 35.41
N GLY A 388 33.61 53.84 36.17
CA GLY A 388 32.52 54.67 36.67
C GLY A 388 31.23 54.85 35.85
N LYS A 389 30.11 54.72 36.57
CA LYS A 389 28.76 55.31 36.36
C LYS A 389 27.71 54.55 35.54
N VAL A 390 26.74 54.08 36.32
CA VAL A 390 25.29 53.97 36.08
C VAL A 390 24.70 55.24 35.44
N TRP A 391 23.83 55.12 34.41
CA TRP A 391 22.56 55.88 34.27
C TRP A 391 21.68 55.49 33.03
N TRP A 392 20.38 55.24 33.31
CA TRP A 392 19.05 55.31 32.61
C TRP A 392 18.84 55.02 31.12
N ILE A 393 17.82 54.23 30.71
CA ILE A 393 16.34 54.39 30.60
C ILE A 393 15.81 55.54 29.70
N VAL A 394 14.94 55.14 28.76
CA VAL A 394 13.69 55.76 28.23
C VAL A 394 13.73 56.34 26.80
N GLY A 395 12.76 55.91 25.99
CA GLY A 395 12.10 56.73 24.96
C GLY A 395 11.90 55.99 23.63
N ALA A 396 10.81 55.25 23.38
CA ALA A 396 9.43 55.68 23.11
C ALA A 396 9.22 56.33 21.73
N GLY A 397 8.17 55.87 21.03
CA GLY A 397 7.36 56.75 20.16
C GLY A 397 7.33 56.40 18.67
N ALA A 398 6.17 55.95 18.23
CA ALA A 398 5.78 55.69 16.84
C ALA A 398 5.64 56.96 15.98
N ALA A 399 5.71 56.81 14.66
CA ALA A 399 5.11 57.74 13.70
C ALA A 399 4.59 56.98 12.47
N ALA A 400 3.31 57.17 12.18
CA ALA A 400 2.65 56.82 10.92
C ALA A 400 2.56 58.08 10.04
N GLY A 401 2.59 57.93 8.71
CA GLY A 401 2.07 58.96 7.82
C GLY A 401 2.66 59.05 6.41
N VAL A 402 1.95 58.45 5.45
CA VAL A 402 1.55 58.97 4.10
C VAL A 402 2.61 59.49 3.13
N GLY A 403 2.60 58.93 1.91
CA GLY A 403 3.13 59.55 0.69
C GLY A 403 2.60 58.90 -0.58
N ILE A 404 1.64 59.55 -1.24
CA ILE A 404 1.07 59.25 -2.56
C ILE A 404 2.02 59.74 -3.66
N GLY A 405 2.12 59.00 -4.78
CA GLY A 405 2.85 59.45 -5.97
C GLY A 405 2.54 58.62 -7.23
N ILE A 406 1.49 59.05 -7.93
CA ILE A 406 1.01 58.61 -9.25
C ILE A 406 2.04 58.99 -10.34
N MET A 407 2.20 58.21 -11.42
CA MET A 407 1.75 58.58 -12.80
C MET A 407 2.37 57.74 -13.94
N LEU A 408 1.49 56.93 -14.55
CA LEU A 408 1.14 56.76 -15.98
C LEU A 408 2.18 56.69 -17.12
N SER A 409 1.75 55.85 -18.08
CA SER A 409 1.66 56.04 -19.54
C SER A 409 2.67 55.26 -20.38
N GLY A 410 2.30 54.54 -21.44
CA GLY A 410 1.02 54.41 -22.15
C GLY A 410 0.97 53.09 -22.94
N ARG A 411 -0.23 52.51 -23.14
CA ARG A 411 -1.06 52.64 -24.38
C ARG A 411 -0.28 52.18 -25.61
N ARG A 412 -0.76 51.33 -26.53
CA ARG A 412 -2.08 50.96 -27.08
C ARG A 412 -1.69 50.08 -28.30
N LYS A 413 -2.46 49.20 -28.94
CA LYS A 413 -3.87 49.14 -29.35
C LYS A 413 -3.99 47.79 -30.10
N LYS A 414 -5.03 46.99 -29.83
CA LYS A 414 -6.22 46.72 -30.66
C LYS A 414 -6.06 45.78 -31.87
N ASN A 415 -6.84 44.70 -31.77
CA ASN A 415 -7.83 44.15 -32.72
C ASN A 415 -7.39 43.63 -34.09
N GLN A 416 -7.83 42.41 -34.37
CA GLN A 416 -8.72 41.93 -35.46
C GLN A 416 -8.34 40.45 -35.70
N LEU A 417 -9.24 39.50 -35.93
CA LEU A 417 -10.69 39.47 -36.18
C LEU A 417 -11.17 38.06 -35.84
#